data_AF-J9FNM1-F1
#
_entry.id   AF-J9FNM1-F1
#
_cell.length_a   1.000
_cell.length_b   1.000
_cell.length_c   1.000
_cell.angle_alpha   90.00
_cell.angle_beta   90.00
_cell.angle_gamma   90.00
#
_symmetry.space_group_name_H-M   'P 1'
#
loop_
_entity.id
_entity.type
_entity.pdbx_description
1 polymer ?
#
loop_
_entity_poly.entity_id
_entity_poly.type
_entity_poly.pdbx_seq_one_letter_code
_entity_poly.pdbx_strand_id
1 'polypeptide(L)'
;RDKYMSEAEQKARYVPEEICSRPIYRFSLERVLNKLSSWTGSICDHLQFYYRDTDAPIQVKMQYKVGTILRCGSTMAVTSSLLRPVHKYRFLIATRKVIETKRLSELRLGKYENPDADIYVLHKNSFFLVYDVYTYAGITQIVLLQ
;
A
#
# COMPACT_ATOMS: atom_id res chain seq x y z
N ARG A 1 -64.12 17.72 4.90
CA ARG A 1 -63.59 19.08 5.18
C ARG A 1 -62.13 19.05 4.79
N ASP A 2 -61.83 19.58 3.61
CA ASP A 2 -60.50 19.59 3.03
C ASP A 2 -59.56 20.43 3.89
N LYS A 3 -58.59 19.79 4.52
CA LYS A 3 -57.49 20.47 5.23
C LYS A 3 -56.38 20.82 4.24
N TYR A 4 -56.72 21.48 3.15
CA TYR A 4 -55.72 22.09 2.29
C TYR A 4 -55.36 23.46 2.86
N MET A 5 -54.12 23.59 3.34
CA MET A 5 -53.52 24.87 3.71
C MET A 5 -53.06 25.59 2.44
N SER A 6 -53.27 26.90 2.37
CA SER A 6 -52.77 27.69 1.24
C SER A 6 -51.24 27.81 1.27
N GLU A 7 -50.60 27.97 0.11
CA GLU A 7 -49.14 28.13 0.02
C GLU A 7 -48.63 29.33 0.84
N ALA A 8 -49.46 30.39 0.94
CA ALA A 8 -49.16 31.57 1.75
C ALA A 8 -49.12 31.24 3.26
N GLU A 9 -50.06 30.43 3.76
CA GLU A 9 -50.08 29.97 5.15
C GLU A 9 -48.93 28.99 5.44
N GLN A 10 -48.59 28.15 4.47
CA GLN A 10 -47.46 27.22 4.60
C GLN A 10 -46.14 27.98 4.69
N LYS A 11 -45.96 29.03 3.89
CA LYS A 11 -44.77 29.89 3.92
C LYS A 11 -44.67 30.73 5.18
N ALA A 12 -45.80 31.17 5.74
CA ALA A 12 -45.83 31.90 7.01
C ALA A 12 -45.49 31.03 8.24
N ARG A 13 -45.70 29.71 8.16
CA ARG A 13 -45.40 28.75 9.24
C ARG A 13 -44.11 27.95 9.02
N TYR A 14 -43.47 28.10 7.88
CA TYR A 14 -42.26 27.35 7.56
C TYR A 14 -41.07 27.87 8.39
N VAL A 15 -40.67 27.10 9.39
CA VAL A 15 -39.40 27.27 10.08
C VAL A 15 -38.42 26.29 9.44
N PRO A 16 -37.35 26.78 8.77
CA PRO A 16 -36.36 25.89 8.18
C PRO A 16 -35.67 25.10 9.31
N GLU A 17 -35.84 23.78 9.32
CA GLU A 17 -35.12 22.89 10.23
C GLU A 17 -33.93 22.27 9.49
N GLU A 18 -32.74 22.35 10.09
CA GLU A 18 -31.54 21.71 9.56
C GLU A 18 -31.65 20.19 9.75
N ILE A 19 -32.07 19.50 8.69
CA ILE A 19 -32.35 18.05 8.72
C ILE A 19 -31.05 17.22 8.72
N CYS A 20 -29.92 17.80 8.30
CA CYS A 20 -28.62 17.12 8.25
C CYS A 20 -27.45 18.12 8.17
N SER A 21 -26.66 18.21 9.24
CA SER A 21 -25.43 19.01 9.33
C SER A 21 -24.17 18.15 9.18
N ARG A 22 -24.18 17.16 8.27
CA ARG A 22 -22.99 16.30 8.10
C ARG A 22 -21.97 17.00 7.20
N PRO A 23 -20.69 17.05 7.60
CA PRO A 23 -19.65 17.57 6.73
C PRO A 23 -19.57 16.70 5.47
N ILE A 24 -20.01 17.25 4.35
CA ILE A 24 -19.81 16.63 3.05
C ILE A 24 -18.33 16.71 2.75
N TYR A 25 -17.69 15.55 2.56
CA TYR A 25 -16.28 15.51 2.22
C TYR A 25 -16.10 16.10 0.82
N ARG A 26 -15.67 17.36 0.74
CA ARG A 26 -15.35 17.98 -0.53
C ARG A 26 -14.05 17.35 -1.04
N PHE A 27 -14.10 16.80 -2.25
CA PHE A 27 -12.90 16.32 -2.92
C PHE A 27 -11.84 17.42 -2.92
N SER A 28 -10.64 17.08 -2.45
CA SER A 28 -9.49 17.99 -2.42
C SER A 28 -8.37 17.34 -3.22
N LEU A 29 -8.06 17.93 -4.37
CA LEU A 29 -6.96 17.49 -5.22
C LEU A 29 -5.64 17.45 -4.44
N GLU A 30 -5.37 18.48 -3.64
CA GLU A 30 -4.17 18.56 -2.81
C GLU A 30 -4.06 17.39 -1.83
N ARG A 31 -5.14 17.04 -1.11
CA ARG A 31 -5.13 15.88 -0.20
C ARG A 31 -4.89 14.58 -0.94
N VAL A 32 -5.46 14.42 -2.14
CA VAL A 32 -5.24 13.24 -2.97
C VAL A 32 -3.79 13.17 -3.44
N LEU A 33 -3.24 14.26 -3.96
CA LEU A 33 -1.85 14.32 -4.42
C LEU A 33 -0.84 14.12 -3.28
N ASN A 34 -1.09 14.72 -2.10
CA ASN A 34 -0.26 14.50 -0.92
C ASN A 34 -0.33 13.04 -0.43
N LYS A 35 -1.51 12.42 -0.51
CA LYS A 35 -1.61 10.99 -0.17
C LYS A 35 -0.93 10.12 -1.22
N LEU A 36 -1.07 10.46 -2.49
CA LEU A 36 -0.42 9.77 -3.60
C LEU A 36 1.10 9.87 -3.50
N SER A 37 1.67 11.04 -3.22
CA SER A 37 3.12 11.22 -3.04
C SER A 37 3.63 10.48 -1.80
N SER A 38 2.83 10.37 -0.74
CA SER A 38 3.18 9.54 0.42
C SER A 38 3.21 8.03 0.11
N TRP A 39 2.54 7.58 -0.96
CA TRP A 39 2.56 6.20 -1.42
C TRP A 39 3.64 5.99 -2.49
N THR A 40 3.60 6.78 -3.56
CA THR A 40 4.46 6.65 -4.74
C THR A 40 5.86 7.27 -4.59
N GLY A 41 6.15 7.87 -3.43
CA GLY A 41 7.35 8.65 -3.20
C GLY A 41 7.24 10.09 -3.70
N SER A 42 8.16 10.93 -3.25
CA SER A 42 8.29 12.33 -3.67
C SER A 42 9.74 12.65 -4.00
N ILE A 43 10.00 13.85 -4.53
CA ILE A 43 11.35 14.33 -4.83
C ILE A 43 12.26 14.32 -3.59
N CYS A 44 11.70 14.52 -2.39
CA CYS A 44 12.48 14.51 -1.16
C CYS A 44 12.41 13.16 -0.43
N ASP A 45 11.68 12.19 -0.98
CA ASP A 45 11.32 10.97 -0.27
C ASP A 45 11.03 9.83 -1.25
N HIS A 46 12.10 9.41 -1.94
CA HIS A 46 12.04 8.47 -3.04
C HIS A 46 11.67 7.05 -2.57
N LEU A 47 11.07 6.28 -3.47
CA LEU A 47 10.94 4.84 -3.30
C LEU A 47 12.32 4.19 -3.30
N GLN A 48 12.51 3.21 -2.42
CA GLN A 48 13.71 2.40 -2.36
C GLN A 48 13.40 1.00 -2.87
N PHE A 49 14.34 0.39 -3.58
CA PHE A 49 14.21 -0.98 -4.06
C PHE A 49 14.69 -1.97 -3.01
N TYR A 50 13.87 -2.98 -2.79
CA TYR A 50 14.17 -4.15 -2.00
C TYR A 50 13.99 -5.40 -2.86
N TYR A 51 14.74 -6.43 -2.53
CA TYR A 51 14.86 -7.64 -3.34
C TYR A 51 14.47 -8.86 -2.53
N ARG A 52 13.83 -9.82 -3.19
CA ARG A 52 13.59 -11.15 -2.63
C ARG A 52 13.60 -12.18 -3.74
N ASP A 53 14.46 -13.17 -3.60
CA ASP A 53 14.51 -14.29 -4.51
C ASP A 53 13.73 -15.48 -3.94
N THR A 54 13.10 -16.29 -4.80
CA THR A 54 12.38 -17.49 -4.36
C THR A 54 12.29 -18.55 -5.46
N ASP A 55 12.30 -19.81 -5.04
CA ASP A 55 12.00 -20.98 -5.88
C ASP A 55 10.60 -21.55 -5.64
N ALA A 56 9.75 -20.80 -4.91
CA ALA A 56 8.38 -21.21 -4.66
C ALA A 56 7.65 -21.51 -5.99
N PRO A 57 6.77 -22.52 -6.02
CA PRO A 57 6.04 -22.89 -7.23
C PRO A 57 4.93 -21.88 -7.54
N ILE A 58 5.32 -20.69 -8.00
CA ILE A 58 4.39 -19.61 -8.37
C ILE A 58 3.96 -19.73 -9.82
N GLN A 59 2.68 -19.44 -10.08
CA GLN A 59 2.13 -19.41 -11.43
C GLN A 59 2.11 -17.97 -11.93
N VAL A 60 3.25 -17.49 -12.43
CA VAL A 60 3.49 -16.06 -12.71
C VAL A 60 2.40 -15.43 -13.58
N LYS A 61 2.06 -16.06 -14.71
CA LYS A 61 1.07 -15.55 -15.67
C LYS A 61 -0.34 -15.40 -15.08
N MET A 62 -0.67 -16.20 -14.08
CA MET A 62 -1.98 -16.17 -13.42
C MET A 62 -2.01 -15.21 -12.25
N GLN A 63 -0.96 -15.21 -11.43
CA GLN A 63 -0.93 -14.52 -10.14
C GLN A 63 -0.40 -13.08 -10.24
N TYR A 64 0.50 -12.79 -11.19
CA TYR A 64 1.21 -11.51 -11.27
C TYR A 64 0.91 -10.81 -12.59
N LYS A 65 -0.36 -10.45 -12.81
CA LYS A 65 -0.76 -9.68 -14.00
C LYS A 65 -0.46 -8.20 -13.79
N VAL A 66 0.19 -7.57 -14.77
CA VAL A 66 0.48 -6.13 -14.74
C VAL A 66 -0.80 -5.32 -14.50
N GLY A 67 -0.71 -4.31 -13.63
CA GLY A 67 -1.83 -3.46 -13.24
C GLY A 67 -2.71 -4.03 -12.12
N THR A 68 -2.47 -5.25 -11.65
CA THR A 68 -3.25 -5.84 -10.54
C THR A 68 -2.66 -5.52 -9.18
N ILE A 69 -3.53 -5.45 -8.16
CA ILE A 69 -3.13 -5.25 -6.77
C ILE A 69 -3.06 -6.60 -6.07
N LEU A 70 -1.93 -6.87 -5.42
CA LEU A 70 -1.66 -8.04 -4.61
C LEU A 70 -1.60 -7.64 -3.14
N ARG A 71 -1.89 -8.61 -2.27
CA ARG A 71 -1.76 -8.46 -0.82
C ARG A 71 -0.81 -9.53 -0.31
N CYS A 72 0.17 -9.11 0.49
CA CYS A 72 1.07 -10.02 1.17
C CYS A 72 0.29 -10.83 2.21
N GLY A 73 0.27 -12.16 2.09
CA GLY A 73 -0.43 -13.03 3.05
C GLY A 73 0.29 -13.15 4.40
N SER A 74 1.61 -13.06 4.40
CA SER A 74 2.47 -13.21 5.56
C SER A 74 3.51 -12.12 5.62
N THR A 75 4.22 -12.06 6.74
CA THR A 75 5.40 -11.19 6.88
C THR A 75 6.51 -11.71 5.96
N MET A 76 7.13 -10.82 5.19
CA MET A 76 8.05 -11.19 4.11
C MET A 76 9.41 -10.51 4.29
N ALA A 77 10.45 -11.32 4.47
CA ALA A 77 11.83 -10.86 4.48
C ALA A 77 12.31 -10.34 3.12
N VAL A 78 13.08 -9.27 3.13
CA VAL A 78 13.66 -8.64 1.93
C VAL A 78 15.06 -8.13 2.23
N THR A 79 15.85 -7.91 1.18
CA THR A 79 17.17 -7.29 1.29
C THR A 79 17.23 -5.99 0.49
N SER A 80 18.00 -5.01 0.95
CA SER A 80 18.28 -3.78 0.18
C SER A 80 19.43 -3.97 -0.82
N SER A 81 20.18 -5.06 -0.71
CA SER A 81 21.33 -5.35 -1.57
C SER A 81 20.90 -6.06 -2.85
N LEU A 82 21.25 -5.48 -4.01
CA LEU A 82 21.07 -6.12 -5.30
C LEU A 82 22.16 -7.20 -5.51
N LEU A 83 21.90 -8.40 -4.99
CA LEU A 83 22.79 -9.55 -5.15
C LEU A 83 22.53 -10.28 -6.48
N ARG A 84 23.47 -11.12 -6.91
CA ARG A 84 23.25 -12.02 -8.07
C ARG A 84 22.05 -12.94 -7.76
N PRO A 85 21.08 -13.09 -8.68
CA PRO A 85 19.97 -13.99 -8.44
C PRO A 85 20.41 -15.44 -8.37
N VAL A 86 19.90 -16.15 -7.36
CA VAL A 86 20.20 -17.57 -7.12
C VAL A 86 18.97 -18.46 -7.27
N HIS A 87 17.77 -17.88 -7.43
CA HIS A 87 16.50 -18.59 -7.56
C HIS A 87 15.75 -18.20 -8.84
N LYS A 88 14.76 -19.01 -9.22
CA LYS A 88 13.96 -18.89 -10.45
C LYS A 88 13.20 -17.56 -10.57
N TYR A 89 12.77 -17.02 -9.43
CA TYR A 89 11.97 -15.80 -9.37
C TYR A 89 12.65 -14.75 -8.50
N ARG A 90 12.59 -13.50 -8.95
CA ARG A 90 13.05 -12.32 -8.21
C ARG A 90 11.94 -11.30 -8.10
N PHE A 91 11.64 -10.89 -6.88
CA PHE A 91 10.81 -9.72 -6.62
C PHE A 91 11.69 -8.47 -6.52
N LEU A 92 11.33 -7.46 -7.30
CA LEU A 92 11.87 -6.10 -7.24
C LEU A 92 10.79 -5.22 -6.61
N ILE A 93 10.98 -4.81 -5.36
CA ILE A 93 9.93 -4.19 -4.55
C ILE A 93 10.32 -2.74 -4.28
N ALA A 94 9.67 -1.81 -4.97
CA ALA A 94 9.80 -0.39 -4.73
C ALA A 94 8.85 0.03 -3.60
N THR A 95 9.41 0.35 -2.43
CA THR A 95 8.63 0.75 -1.25
C THR A 95 9.42 1.65 -0.31
N ARG A 96 8.70 2.29 0.61
CA ARG A 96 9.25 3.00 1.78
C ARG A 96 8.79 2.39 3.10
N LYS A 97 7.96 1.35 3.04
CA LYS A 97 7.23 0.79 4.19
C LYS A 97 7.86 -0.53 4.68
N VAL A 98 9.18 -0.66 4.58
CA VAL A 98 9.90 -1.78 5.21
C VAL A 98 10.10 -1.50 6.69
N ILE A 99 10.14 -2.57 7.48
CA ILE A 99 10.48 -2.53 8.88
C ILE A 99 11.92 -3.02 9.02
N GLU A 100 12.80 -2.16 9.53
CA GLU A 100 14.16 -2.53 9.89
C GLU A 100 14.14 -3.28 11.24
N THR A 101 14.53 -4.55 11.24
CA THR A 101 14.41 -5.43 12.41
C THR A 101 15.37 -5.03 13.54
N LYS A 102 16.53 -4.45 13.22
CA LYS A 102 17.46 -3.89 14.23
C LYS A 102 16.83 -2.78 15.07
N ARG A 103 16.06 -1.89 14.45
CA ARG A 103 15.33 -0.83 15.16
C ARG A 103 14.21 -1.39 16.07
N LEU A 104 13.64 -2.55 15.72
CA LEU A 104 12.64 -3.22 16.56
C LEU A 104 13.26 -3.86 17.81
N SER A 105 14.45 -4.43 17.71
CA SER A 105 15.17 -5.00 18.86
C SER A 105 15.60 -3.92 19.85
N GLU A 106 15.91 -2.71 19.38
CA GLU A 106 16.24 -1.56 20.25
C GLU A 106 15.03 -1.06 21.05
N LEU A 107 13.81 -1.15 20.48
CA LEU A 107 12.57 -0.72 21.12
C LEU A 107 12.00 -1.72 22.13
N ARG A 108 12.38 -3.00 22.04
CA ARG A 108 11.96 -4.03 22.99
C ARG A 108 13.06 -4.23 24.02
N LEU A 109 12.84 -3.73 25.24
CA LEU A 109 13.67 -4.01 26.42
C LEU A 109 13.84 -5.53 26.61
N GLY A 110 14.90 -6.09 26.06
CA GLY A 110 15.17 -7.53 26.13
C GLY A 110 16.01 -7.96 24.94
N LYS A 111 17.33 -7.96 25.13
CA LYS A 111 18.35 -8.38 24.18
C LYS A 111 18.04 -9.77 23.61
N TYR A 112 17.43 -9.79 22.43
CA TYR A 112 17.48 -10.95 21.55
C TYR A 112 17.84 -10.43 20.16
N GLU A 113 19.14 -10.22 19.96
CA GLU A 113 19.69 -10.07 18.62
C GLU A 113 19.79 -11.46 18.02
N ASN A 114 18.85 -11.81 17.14
CA ASN A 114 19.05 -12.96 16.27
C ASN A 114 19.94 -12.49 15.11
N PRO A 115 21.22 -12.91 15.04
CA PRO A 115 22.13 -12.51 13.97
C PRO A 115 21.67 -12.98 12.59
N ASP A 116 20.78 -13.98 12.53
CA ASP A 116 20.18 -14.51 11.30
C ASP A 116 18.84 -13.85 10.95
N ALA A 117 18.37 -12.87 11.72
CA ALA A 117 17.13 -12.17 11.40
C ALA A 117 17.32 -11.29 10.16
N ASP A 118 16.41 -11.44 9.19
CA ASP A 118 16.39 -10.59 8.01
C ASP A 118 16.33 -9.11 8.40
N ILE A 119 17.26 -8.33 7.85
CA ILE A 119 17.47 -6.92 8.23
C ILE A 119 16.22 -6.07 7.91
N TYR A 120 15.53 -6.40 6.82
CA TYR A 120 14.32 -5.69 6.39
C TYR A 120 13.16 -6.65 6.17
N VAL A 121 12.00 -6.24 6.65
CA VAL A 121 10.80 -7.06 6.62
C VAL A 121 9.60 -6.24 6.16
N LEU A 122 8.81 -6.79 5.25
CA LEU A 122 7.51 -6.27 4.85
C LEU A 122 6.41 -6.88 5.71
N HIS A 123 5.52 -6.04 6.22
CA HIS A 123 4.43 -6.46 7.08
C HIS A 123 3.40 -7.28 6.29
N LYS A 124 2.81 -8.29 6.94
CA LYS A 124 1.63 -8.99 6.42
C LYS A 124 0.53 -8.00 6.04
N ASN A 125 -0.27 -8.28 5.03
CA ASN A 125 -1.28 -7.36 4.48
C ASN A 125 -0.75 -6.10 3.79
N SER A 126 0.55 -6.00 3.52
CA SER A 126 1.06 -4.98 2.59
C SER A 126 0.45 -5.18 1.21
N PHE A 127 0.00 -4.09 0.59
CA PHE A 127 -0.56 -4.08 -0.76
C PHE A 127 0.51 -3.67 -1.77
N PHE A 128 0.53 -4.32 -2.91
CA PHE A 128 1.48 -4.06 -4.00
C PHE A 128 0.76 -4.01 -5.33
N LEU A 129 1.01 -2.99 -6.15
CA LEU A 129 0.69 -3.00 -7.56
C LEU A 129 1.77 -3.80 -8.31
N VAL A 130 1.35 -4.74 -9.15
CA VAL A 130 2.24 -5.39 -10.12
C VAL A 130 2.52 -4.39 -11.23
N TYR A 131 3.72 -3.82 -11.23
CA TYR A 131 4.13 -2.81 -12.20
C TYR A 131 4.59 -3.45 -13.51
N ASP A 132 5.42 -4.49 -13.42
CA ASP A 132 5.96 -5.17 -14.59
C ASP A 132 6.36 -6.61 -14.26
N VAL A 133 6.42 -7.46 -15.29
CA VAL A 133 6.91 -8.84 -15.20
C VAL A 133 7.71 -9.16 -16.46
N TYR A 134 8.99 -9.45 -16.29
CA TYR A 134 9.89 -9.74 -17.39
C TYR A 134 10.89 -10.83 -17.04
N THR A 135 11.49 -11.46 -18.05
CA THR A 135 12.53 -12.47 -17.87
C THR A 135 13.87 -11.92 -18.32
N TYR A 136 14.88 -12.05 -17.48
CA TYR A 136 16.25 -11.63 -17.78
C TYR A 136 17.24 -12.66 -17.25
N ALA A 137 18.20 -13.05 -18.10
CA ALA A 137 19.21 -14.07 -17.77
C ALA A 137 18.62 -15.38 -17.20
N GLY A 138 17.48 -15.83 -17.73
CA GLY A 138 16.79 -17.05 -17.29
C GLY A 138 15.99 -16.91 -15.97
N ILE A 139 15.99 -15.72 -15.36
CA ILE A 139 15.27 -15.43 -14.12
C ILE A 139 14.05 -14.58 -14.42
N THR A 140 12.90 -14.97 -13.86
CA THR A 140 11.68 -14.16 -13.98
C THR A 140 11.64 -13.12 -12.87
N GLN A 141 11.59 -11.86 -13.26
CA GLN A 141 11.57 -10.71 -12.36
C GLN A 141 10.17 -10.11 -12.31
N ILE A 142 9.68 -9.86 -11.10
CA ILE A 142 8.35 -9.31 -10.82
C ILE A 142 8.56 -7.99 -10.09
N VAL A 143 8.16 -6.89 -10.74
CA VAL A 143 8.26 -5.53 -10.18
C VAL A 143 6.99 -5.19 -9.43
N LEU A 144 7.15 -4.88 -8.15
CA LEU A 144 6.09 -4.53 -7.23
C LEU A 144 6.27 -3.09 -6.75
N LEU A 145 5.17 -2.34 -6.72
CA LEU A 145 5.10 -0.96 -6.25
C LEU A 145 4.15 -0.88 -5.04
N GLN A 146 4.57 -0.24 -3.94
CA GLN A 146 3.74 -0.05 -2.74
C GLN A 146 3.44 1.41 -2.44
#